data_AF-A0A971V1D0-F1
#
_entry.id   AF-A0A971V1D0-F1
#
_cell.length_a   1.000
_cell.length_b   1.000
_cell.length_c   1.000
_cell.angle_alpha   90.00
_cell.angle_beta   90.00
_cell.angle_gamma   90.00
#
_symmetry.space_group_name_H-M   'P 1'
#
loop_
_entity.id
_entity.type
_entity.pdbx_description
1 polymer ?
#
loop_
_entity_poly.entity_id
_entity_poly.type
_entity_poly.pdbx_seq_one_letter_code
_entity_poly.pdbx_strand_id
1 'polypeptide(L)'
;MQSKRLKLTLHLPLNEAKNLCAMLGYGVVILSLLFIVTCLVLLGGISASFSSEIVTANFLKMLPWFLGGYATYLLGAWISFEPVWMQRVLNAMPAVALVSLFYMDASSGAYVPFLPFLIVIAAVTFTFSFVSVTRFKNGVQ
;
A
#
# COMPACT_ATOMS: atom_id res chain seq x y z
N MET A 1 -9.99 27.94 7.93
CA MET A 1 -11.18 27.31 7.30
C MET A 1 -10.80 25.93 6.77
N GLN A 2 -11.04 24.86 7.54
CA GLN A 2 -10.77 23.49 7.07
C GLN A 2 -11.79 23.11 6.00
N SER A 3 -11.30 22.88 4.78
CA SER A 3 -12.14 22.52 3.64
C SER A 3 -12.83 21.16 3.89
N LYS A 4 -14.15 21.18 4.16
CA LYS A 4 -15.01 20.00 4.37
C LYS A 4 -15.25 19.19 3.08
N ARG A 5 -14.23 18.96 2.26
CA ARG A 5 -14.36 18.28 0.95
C ARG A 5 -14.69 16.79 1.11
N LEU A 6 -14.08 16.11 2.09
CA LEU A 6 -14.39 14.71 2.41
C LEU A 6 -15.86 14.52 2.82
N LYS A 7 -16.43 15.52 3.49
CA LYS A 7 -17.84 15.54 3.91
C LYS A 7 -18.78 15.70 2.73
N LEU A 8 -18.38 16.46 1.70
CA LEU A 8 -19.18 16.66 0.49
C LEU A 8 -19.24 15.40 -0.40
N THR A 9 -18.12 14.66 -0.50
CA THR A 9 -18.07 13.41 -1.28
C THR A 9 -18.91 12.29 -0.66
N LEU A 10 -19.08 12.31 0.67
CA LEU A 10 -19.93 11.37 1.41
C LEU A 10 -21.44 11.66 1.24
N HIS A 11 -21.82 12.88 0.89
CA HIS A 11 -23.24 13.28 0.73
C HIS A 11 -23.79 13.03 -0.68
N LEU A 12 -22.99 12.51 -1.63
CA LEU A 12 -23.49 12.08 -2.94
C LEU A 12 -24.36 10.82 -2.78
N PRO A 13 -25.40 10.63 -3.62
CA PRO A 13 -26.30 9.46 -3.61
C PRO A 13 -25.62 8.19 -4.17
N LEU A 14 -24.33 8.01 -3.87
CA LEU A 14 -23.51 6.87 -4.24
C LEU A 14 -23.05 6.18 -2.96
N ASN A 15 -23.04 4.85 -2.99
CA ASN A 15 -22.60 4.05 -1.85
C ASN A 15 -21.14 4.41 -1.50
N GLU A 16 -20.91 4.95 -0.30
CA GLU A 16 -19.63 5.58 0.10
C GLU A 16 -18.43 4.64 -0.05
N ALA A 17 -18.64 3.35 0.20
CA ALA A 17 -17.64 2.31 0.01
C ALA A 17 -17.19 2.17 -1.46
N LYS A 18 -18.08 2.43 -2.43
CA LYS A 18 -17.74 2.44 -3.86
C LYS A 18 -16.87 3.65 -4.22
N ASN A 19 -17.17 4.83 -3.66
CA ASN A 19 -16.35 6.03 -3.90
C ASN A 19 -14.95 5.88 -3.29
N LEU A 20 -14.86 5.34 -2.06
CA LEU A 20 -13.59 5.05 -1.42
C LEU A 20 -12.79 4.02 -2.23
N CYS A 21 -13.44 2.93 -2.65
CA CYS A 21 -12.81 1.90 -3.48
C CYS A 21 -12.32 2.47 -4.81
N ALA A 22 -13.08 3.36 -5.45
CA ALA A 22 -12.66 4.02 -6.69
C ALA A 22 -11.43 4.94 -6.48
N MET A 23 -11.40 5.71 -5.38
CA MET A 23 -10.26 6.57 -5.06
C MET A 23 -9.00 5.77 -4.72
N LEU A 24 -9.13 4.76 -3.85
CA LEU A 24 -8.01 3.88 -3.51
C LEU A 24 -7.54 3.10 -4.74
N GLY A 25 -8.47 2.55 -5.52
CA GLY A 25 -8.20 1.82 -6.75
C GLY A 25 -7.47 2.66 -7.79
N TYR A 26 -7.83 3.93 -7.96
CA TYR A 26 -7.12 4.84 -8.85
C TYR A 26 -5.64 4.99 -8.47
N GLY A 27 -5.34 5.19 -7.18
CA GLY A 27 -3.96 5.26 -6.73
C GLY A 27 -3.21 3.93 -6.89
N VAL A 28 -3.87 2.79 -6.66
CA VAL A 28 -3.29 1.46 -6.91
C VAL A 28 -2.94 1.27 -8.39
N VAL A 29 -3.77 1.75 -9.32
CA VAL A 29 -3.51 1.68 -10.77
C VAL A 29 -2.31 2.55 -11.17
N ILE A 30 -2.19 3.76 -10.61
CA ILE A 30 -1.03 4.60 -10.86
C ILE A 30 0.24 3.94 -10.30
N LEU A 31 0.17 3.42 -9.08
CA LEU A 31 1.30 2.77 -8.42
C LEU A 31 1.76 1.54 -9.21
N SER A 32 0.82 0.73 -9.71
CA SER A 32 1.13 -0.44 -10.52
C SER A 32 1.79 -0.05 -11.84
N LEU A 33 1.34 1.02 -12.50
CA LEU A 33 1.98 1.53 -13.71
C LEU A 33 3.42 1.98 -13.42
N LEU A 34 3.66 2.71 -12.34
CA LEU A 34 5.00 3.13 -11.93
C LEU A 34 5.91 1.93 -11.61
N PHE A 35 5.38 0.89 -10.95
CA PHE A 35 6.12 -0.34 -10.67
C PHE A 35 6.45 -1.12 -11.93
N ILE A 36 5.53 -1.20 -12.89
CA ILE A 36 5.79 -1.82 -14.19
C ILE A 36 6.92 -1.08 -14.91
N VAL A 37 6.85 0.24 -15.01
CA VAL A 37 7.90 1.06 -15.64
C VAL A 37 9.25 0.85 -14.94
N THR A 38 9.26 0.89 -13.60
CA THR A 38 10.47 0.68 -12.80
C THR A 38 11.06 -0.72 -13.00
N CYS A 39 10.20 -1.74 -13.06
CA CYS A 39 10.58 -3.12 -13.32
C CYS A 39 11.19 -3.28 -14.72
N LEU A 40 10.57 -2.69 -15.75
CA LEU A 40 11.07 -2.72 -17.12
C LEU A 40 12.43 -2.05 -17.26
N VAL A 41 12.62 -0.88 -16.64
CA VAL A 41 13.91 -0.17 -16.68
C VAL A 41 15.00 -0.97 -15.98
N LEU A 42 14.72 -1.51 -14.79
CA LEU A 42 15.73 -2.25 -14.01
C LEU A 42 16.05 -3.61 -14.62
N LEU A 43 15.04 -4.42 -14.94
CA LEU A 43 15.28 -5.73 -15.55
C LEU A 43 15.82 -5.60 -16.97
N GLY A 44 15.34 -4.62 -17.75
CA GLY A 44 15.87 -4.31 -19.07
C GLY A 44 17.36 -3.96 -19.00
N GLY A 45 17.73 -3.06 -18.08
CA GLY A 45 19.13 -2.68 -17.85
C GLY A 45 20.01 -3.86 -17.42
N ILE A 46 19.54 -4.69 -16.48
CA ILE A 46 20.30 -5.85 -15.99
C ILE A 46 20.41 -6.93 -17.07
N SER A 47 19.34 -7.19 -17.84
CA SER A 47 19.33 -8.20 -18.90
C SER A 47 20.30 -7.92 -20.04
N ALA A 48 20.70 -6.65 -20.23
CA ALA A 48 21.67 -6.26 -21.25
C ALA A 48 23.11 -6.69 -20.90
N SER A 49 23.42 -6.87 -19.61
CA SER A 49 24.80 -7.10 -19.13
C SER A 49 24.99 -8.40 -18.33
N PHE A 50 23.91 -9.00 -17.80
CA PHE A 50 23.98 -10.13 -16.87
C PHE A 50 23.21 -11.37 -17.35
N SER A 51 23.56 -12.54 -16.80
CA SER A 51 22.90 -13.81 -17.10
C SER A 51 21.45 -13.84 -16.61
N SER A 52 20.63 -14.72 -17.23
CA SER A 52 19.21 -14.88 -16.91
C SER A 52 18.96 -15.23 -15.43
N GLU A 53 19.89 -15.93 -14.78
CA GLU A 53 19.82 -16.28 -13.35
C GLU A 53 19.87 -15.05 -12.44
N ILE A 54 20.68 -14.04 -12.80
CA ILE A 54 20.79 -12.80 -12.04
C ILE A 54 19.53 -11.95 -12.24
N VAL A 55 18.96 -11.97 -13.45
CA VAL A 55 17.72 -11.26 -13.77
C VAL A 55 16.55 -11.83 -12.96
N THR A 56 16.41 -13.16 -12.90
CA THR A 56 15.33 -13.81 -12.12
C THR A 56 15.50 -13.60 -10.62
N ALA A 57 16.73 -13.68 -10.10
CA ALA A 57 17.02 -13.39 -8.69
C ALA A 57 16.68 -11.94 -8.31
N ASN A 58 17.00 -10.97 -9.18
CA ASN A 58 16.62 -9.57 -8.96
C ASN A 58 15.11 -9.37 -9.01
N PHE A 59 14.41 -9.98 -9.97
CA PHE A 59 12.95 -9.91 -10.04
C PHE A 59 12.30 -10.42 -8.74
N LEU A 60 12.76 -11.56 -8.22
CA LEU A 60 12.26 -12.12 -6.96
C LEU A 60 12.53 -11.21 -5.75
N LYS A 61 13.67 -10.50 -5.73
CA LYS A 61 13.97 -9.51 -4.69
C LYS A 61 13.07 -8.27 -4.76
N MET A 62 12.61 -7.88 -5.94
CA MET A 62 11.75 -6.70 -6.12
C MET A 62 10.30 -6.96 -5.70
N LEU A 63 9.81 -8.20 -5.75
CA LEU A 63 8.45 -8.57 -5.35
C LEU A 63 8.04 -8.07 -3.94
N PRO A 64 8.79 -8.36 -2.85
CA PRO A 64 8.43 -7.87 -1.52
C PRO A 64 8.43 -6.34 -1.44
N TRP A 65 9.30 -5.66 -2.19
CA TRP A 65 9.34 -4.19 -2.22
C TRP A 65 8.11 -3.59 -2.91
N PHE A 66 7.64 -4.20 -4.00
CA PHE A 66 6.40 -3.79 -4.64
C PHE A 66 5.19 -4.02 -3.72
N LEU A 67 5.14 -5.16 -3.02
CA LEU A 67 4.10 -5.42 -2.02
C LEU A 67 4.16 -4.40 -0.87
N GLY A 68 5.35 -4.04 -0.39
CA GLY A 68 5.55 -2.98 0.60
C GLY A 68 5.09 -1.61 0.12
N GLY A 69 5.28 -1.32 -1.17
CA GLY A 69 4.75 -0.12 -1.82
C GLY A 69 3.22 -0.04 -1.83
N TYR A 70 2.53 -1.16 -2.10
CA TYR A 70 1.07 -1.19 -1.98
C TYR A 70 0.61 -1.06 -0.52
N ALA A 71 1.28 -1.75 0.40
CA ALA A 71 0.96 -1.68 1.83
C ALA A 71 1.15 -0.26 2.40
N THR A 72 2.24 0.42 2.03
CA THR A 72 2.50 1.82 2.43
C THR A 72 1.44 2.77 1.92
N TYR A 73 1.00 2.63 0.66
CA TYR A 73 -0.09 3.44 0.11
C TYR A 73 -1.40 3.25 0.89
N LEU A 74 -1.79 2.00 1.15
CA LEU A 74 -3.04 1.68 1.87
C LEU A 74 -3.00 2.12 3.34
N LEU A 75 -1.88 1.93 4.02
CA LEU A 75 -1.68 2.38 5.39
C LEU A 75 -1.61 3.92 5.47
N GLY A 76 -0.98 4.58 4.50
CA GLY A 76 -0.96 6.03 4.39
C GLY A 76 -2.36 6.62 4.18
N ALA A 77 -3.19 5.97 3.36
CA ALA A 77 -4.59 6.33 3.20
C ALA A 77 -5.37 6.16 4.52
N TRP A 78 -5.17 5.05 5.23
CA TRP A 78 -5.77 4.81 6.54
C TRP A 78 -5.44 5.91 7.56
N ILE A 79 -4.17 6.30 7.69
CA ILE A 79 -3.73 7.38 8.59
C ILE A 79 -4.34 8.73 8.16
N SER A 80 -4.46 8.98 6.85
CA SER A 80 -4.98 10.24 6.31
C SER A 80 -6.47 10.43 6.55
N PHE A 81 -7.24 9.33 6.56
CA PHE A 81 -8.69 9.38 6.80
C PHE A 81 -9.08 9.61 8.26
N GLU A 82 -8.19 9.33 9.23
CA GLU A 82 -8.53 9.59 10.63
C GLU A 82 -8.68 11.09 10.92
N PRO A 83 -9.75 11.53 11.60
CA PRO A 83 -9.96 12.95 11.90
C PRO A 83 -9.10 13.44 13.08
N VAL A 84 -8.78 12.54 14.03
CA VAL A 84 -8.11 12.90 15.29
C VAL A 84 -6.60 12.71 15.18
N TRP A 85 -5.84 13.78 15.46
CA TRP A 85 -4.38 13.79 15.33
C TRP A 85 -3.69 12.73 16.20
N MET A 86 -4.18 12.50 17.42
CA MET A 86 -3.60 11.54 18.34
C MET A 86 -3.78 10.10 17.82
N GLN A 87 -4.93 9.79 17.21
CA GLN A 87 -5.17 8.49 16.57
C GLN A 87 -4.31 8.30 15.32
N ARG A 88 -4.01 9.37 14.56
CA ARG A 88 -3.06 9.29 13.44
C ARG A 88 -1.67 8.85 13.89
N VAL A 89 -1.17 9.42 14.99
CA VAL A 89 0.13 9.05 15.55
C VAL A 89 0.11 7.61 16.08
N LEU A 90 -0.94 7.23 16.80
CA LEU A 90 -1.13 5.86 17.30
C LEU A 90 -1.20 4.84 16.17
N ASN A 91 -1.88 5.15 15.06
CA ASN A 91 -1.99 4.28 13.88
C ASN A 91 -0.72 4.27 13.02
N ALA A 92 0.08 5.33 13.07
CA ALA A 92 1.36 5.39 12.35
C ALA A 92 2.40 4.42 12.92
N MET A 93 2.42 4.19 14.24
CA MET A 93 3.35 3.23 14.87
C MET A 93 3.23 1.80 14.31
N PRO A 94 2.04 1.15 14.32
CA PRO A 94 1.88 -0.17 13.73
C PRO A 94 2.02 -0.14 12.21
N ALA A 95 1.68 0.97 11.54
CA ALA A 95 1.89 1.10 10.10
C ALA A 95 3.38 1.04 9.74
N VAL A 96 4.24 1.79 10.43
CA VAL A 96 5.69 1.76 10.22
C VAL A 96 6.26 0.37 10.54
N ALA A 97 5.82 -0.25 11.64
CA ALA A 97 6.23 -1.60 11.99
C ALA A 97 5.86 -2.62 10.90
N LEU A 98 4.64 -2.58 10.38
CA LEU A 98 4.20 -3.46 9.30
C LEU A 98 4.97 -3.22 8.00
N VAL A 99 5.20 -1.96 7.64
CA VAL A 99 5.97 -1.59 6.44
C VAL A 99 7.42 -2.08 6.54
N SER A 100 8.03 -2.01 7.74
CA SER A 100 9.42 -2.44 7.95
C SER A 100 9.64 -3.92 7.62
N LEU A 101 8.63 -4.77 7.79
CA LEU A 101 8.68 -6.20 7.44
C LEU A 101 8.87 -6.44 5.94
N PHE A 102 8.42 -5.53 5.08
CA PHE A 102 8.56 -5.66 3.63
C PHE A 102 9.95 -5.23 3.12
N TYR A 103 10.68 -4.44 3.91
CA TYR A 103 11.99 -3.88 3.55
C TYR A 103 13.13 -4.46 4.37
N MET A 104 12.88 -5.53 5.12
CA MET A 104 13.93 -6.20 5.88
C MET A 104 15.01 -6.71 4.93
N ASP A 105 16.28 -6.64 5.30
CA ASP A 105 17.33 -7.19 4.45
C ASP A 105 17.43 -8.70 4.70
N ALA A 106 17.39 -9.51 3.65
CA ALA A 106 17.54 -10.95 3.76
C ALA A 106 18.31 -11.53 2.57
N SER A 107 18.93 -12.69 2.79
CA SER A 107 19.67 -13.39 1.74
C SER A 107 18.77 -13.74 0.54
N SER A 108 19.38 -13.72 -0.65
CA SER A 108 18.69 -14.01 -1.91
C SER A 108 18.01 -15.38 -1.85
N GLY A 109 16.68 -15.43 -1.99
CA GLY A 109 15.88 -16.66 -1.93
C GLY A 109 15.16 -16.92 -0.60
N ALA A 110 15.57 -16.29 0.52
CA ALA A 110 14.90 -16.44 1.81
C ALA A 110 13.47 -15.86 1.83
N TYR A 111 13.19 -14.92 0.93
CA TYR A 111 11.87 -14.31 0.79
C TYR A 111 10.82 -15.21 0.15
N VAL A 112 11.21 -16.18 -0.67
CA VAL A 112 10.26 -17.02 -1.44
C VAL A 112 9.23 -17.74 -0.54
N PRO A 113 9.62 -18.42 0.56
CA PRO A 113 8.64 -19.01 1.47
C PRO A 113 7.84 -17.97 2.28
N PHE A 114 8.35 -16.74 2.44
CA PHE A 114 7.71 -15.67 3.22
C PHE A 114 6.77 -14.78 2.38
N LEU A 115 6.92 -14.78 1.05
CA LEU A 115 6.05 -14.05 0.11
C LEU A 115 4.54 -14.26 0.31
N PRO A 116 4.01 -15.49 0.49
CA PRO A 116 2.57 -15.67 0.71
C PRO A 116 2.09 -14.95 1.97
N PHE A 117 2.90 -14.92 3.04
CA PHE A 117 2.56 -14.18 4.26
C PHE A 117 2.54 -12.66 4.01
N LEU A 118 3.50 -12.13 3.25
CA LEU A 118 3.51 -10.72 2.86
C LEU A 118 2.29 -10.32 2.03
N ILE A 119 1.83 -11.20 1.12
CA ILE A 119 0.61 -10.97 0.32
C ILE A 119 -0.61 -10.92 1.23
N VAL A 120 -0.73 -11.84 2.19
CA VAL A 120 -1.83 -11.83 3.16
C VAL A 120 -1.81 -10.55 4.00
N ILE A 121 -0.63 -10.12 4.48
CA ILE A 121 -0.49 -8.87 5.23
C ILE A 121 -0.93 -7.67 4.37
N ALA A 122 -0.48 -7.58 3.12
CA ALA A 122 -0.89 -6.51 2.21
C ALA A 122 -2.41 -6.53 1.95
N ALA A 123 -3.01 -7.70 1.76
CA ALA A 123 -4.46 -7.84 1.61
C ALA A 123 -5.23 -7.40 2.87
N VAL A 124 -4.72 -7.72 4.06
CA VAL A 124 -5.31 -7.28 5.34
C VAL A 124 -5.22 -5.76 5.48
N THR A 125 -4.12 -5.11 5.07
CA THR A 125 -4.01 -3.64 5.16
C THR A 125 -5.08 -2.89 4.38
N PHE A 126 -5.64 -3.49 3.32
CA PHE A 126 -6.77 -2.93 2.59
C PHE A 126 -8.01 -2.77 3.47
N THR A 127 -8.25 -3.71 4.40
CA THR A 127 -9.43 -3.68 5.28
C THR A 127 -9.38 -2.54 6.30
N PHE A 128 -8.20 -2.11 6.72
CA PHE A 128 -8.05 -1.01 7.69
C PHE A 128 -8.58 0.33 7.17
N SER A 129 -8.46 0.59 5.87
CA SER A 129 -9.01 1.81 5.26
C SER A 129 -10.53 1.90 5.41
N PHE A 130 -11.26 0.77 5.35
CA PHE A 130 -12.71 0.76 5.56
C PHE A 130 -13.11 0.98 7.02
N VAL A 131 -12.30 0.51 7.97
CA VAL A 131 -12.57 0.70 9.40
C VAL A 131 -12.48 2.18 9.79
N SER A 132 -11.50 2.93 9.29
CA SER A 132 -11.40 4.37 9.59
C SER A 132 -12.58 5.16 9.03
N VAL A 133 -13.04 4.84 7.82
CA VAL A 133 -14.17 5.53 7.18
C VAL A 133 -15.48 5.31 7.95
N THR A 134 -15.69 4.10 8.46
CA THR A 134 -16.87 3.80 9.29
C THR A 134 -16.82 4.53 10.64
N ARG A 135 -15.63 4.69 11.26
CA ARG A 135 -15.45 5.51 12.48
C ARG A 135 -15.71 7.00 12.23
N PHE A 136 -15.18 7.53 11.12
CA PHE A 136 -15.41 8.91 10.71
C PHE A 136 -16.91 9.19 10.52
N LYS A 137 -17.65 8.25 9.92
CA LYS A 137 -19.11 8.36 9.74
C LYS A 137 -19.87 8.36 11.06
N ASN A 138 -19.49 7.49 11.99
CA ASN A 138 -20.17 7.37 13.28
C ASN A 138 -19.88 8.56 14.22
N GLY A 139 -19.03 9.51 13.82
CA GLY A 139 -18.70 10.69 14.61
C GLY A 139 -17.93 10.37 15.89
N VAL A 140 -17.39 9.15 15.99
CA VAL A 140 -16.56 8.73 17.12
C VAL A 140 -15.20 9.39 16.93
N GLN A 141 -14.98 10.48 17.66
CA GLN A 141 -13.69 11.15 17.78
C GLN A 141 -12.86 10.47 18.86
#